data_AF-A0A6I3LHP7-F1
#
_entry.id   AF-A0A6I3LHP7-F1
#
_cell.length_a   1.000
_cell.length_b   1.000
_cell.length_c   1.000
_cell.angle_alpha   90.00
_cell.angle_beta   90.00
_cell.angle_gamma   90.00
#
_symmetry.space_group_name_H-M   'P 1'
#
loop_
_entity.id
_entity.type
_entity.pdbx_description
1 polymer ?
#
loop_
_entity_poly.entity_id
_entity_poly.type
_entity_poly.pdbx_seq_one_letter_code
_entity_poly.pdbx_strand_id
1 'polypeptide(L)'
;MKREYVLINSIFAALLAILFGYISILAFTDISGIHIRSSCEGMPIQYCRSRGLTRDFISIMQKGYSQTIYINPYSQRIFTFFIYAFVTRILSTIVLQWFTSKKVFILDITVLTLLFAYAFFPLLLG
;
A
#
# COMPACT_ATOMS: atom_id res chain seq x y z
N MET A 1 14.71 -8.12 21.50
CA MET A 1 14.69 -8.07 20.00
C MET A 1 13.45 -8.72 19.37
N LYS A 2 13.13 -10.00 19.69
CA LYS A 2 11.99 -10.72 19.07
C LYS A 2 10.63 -10.08 19.39
N ARG A 3 10.40 -9.68 20.66
CA ARG A 3 9.12 -9.14 21.12
C ARG A 3 8.82 -7.77 20.53
N GLU A 4 9.83 -6.90 20.50
CA GLU A 4 9.77 -5.54 19.98
C GLU A 4 9.52 -5.56 18.47
N TYR A 5 10.20 -6.45 17.75
CA TYR A 5 9.99 -6.61 16.31
C TYR A 5 8.57 -7.12 15.98
N VAL A 6 8.08 -8.10 16.74
CA VAL A 6 6.70 -8.59 16.60
C VAL A 6 5.69 -7.50 16.92
N LEU A 7 5.92 -6.71 17.98
CA LEU A 7 5.06 -5.58 18.34
C LEU A 7 4.99 -4.54 17.21
N ILE A 8 6.15 -4.13 16.67
CA ILE A 8 6.24 -3.17 15.58
C ILE A 8 5.50 -3.68 14.34
N ASN A 9 5.74 -4.94 13.94
CA ASN A 9 5.05 -5.51 12.79
C ASN A 9 3.55 -5.65 12.99
N SER A 10 3.11 -5.99 14.20
CA SER A 10 1.69 -6.06 14.54
C SER A 10 1.02 -4.69 14.40
N ILE A 11 1.67 -3.62 14.87
CA ILE A 11 1.19 -2.25 14.72
C ILE A 11 1.09 -1.88 13.23
N PHE A 12 2.15 -2.13 12.45
CA PHE A 12 2.11 -1.83 11.01
C PHE A 12 1.07 -2.65 10.25
N ALA A 13 0.92 -3.94 10.59
CA ALA A 13 -0.14 -4.78 10.04
C ALA A 13 -1.52 -4.22 10.39
N ALA A 14 -1.75 -3.80 11.63
CA ALA A 14 -3.01 -3.19 12.06
C ALA A 14 -3.31 -1.89 11.31
N LEU A 15 -2.32 -1.01 11.13
CA LEU A 15 -2.48 0.23 10.36
C LEU A 15 -2.84 -0.04 8.90
N LEU A 16 -2.15 -1.01 8.28
CA LEU A 16 -2.45 -1.42 6.91
C LEU A 16 -3.81 -2.12 6.79
N ALA A 17 -4.21 -2.90 7.79
CA ALA A 17 -5.55 -3.49 7.85
C ALA A 17 -6.64 -2.42 7.94
N ILE A 18 -6.43 -1.37 8.75
CA ILE A 18 -7.36 -0.23 8.83
C ILE A 18 -7.45 0.48 7.48
N LEU A 19 -6.31 0.75 6.84
CA LEU A 19 -6.26 1.37 5.51
C LEU A 19 -7.02 0.54 4.46
N PHE A 20 -6.73 -0.75 4.36
CA PHE A 20 -7.41 -1.64 3.42
C PHE A 20 -8.88 -1.84 3.76
N GLY A 21 -9.23 -1.88 5.05
CA GLY A 21 -10.60 -1.94 5.53
C GLY A 21 -11.39 -0.69 5.11
N TYR A 22 -10.80 0.50 5.30
CA TYR A 22 -11.38 1.76 4.86
C TYR A 22 -11.61 1.79 3.34
N ILE A 23 -10.60 1.42 2.55
CA ILE A 23 -10.71 1.36 1.08
C ILE A 23 -11.76 0.33 0.65
N SER A 24 -11.81 -0.83 1.31
CA SER A 24 -12.79 -1.89 1.02
C SER A 24 -14.21 -1.41 1.32
N ILE A 25 -14.44 -0.78 2.47
CA ILE A 25 -15.75 -0.22 2.82
C ILE A 25 -16.20 0.77 1.74
N LEU A 26 -15.32 1.68 1.32
CA LEU A 26 -15.61 2.62 0.23
C LEU A 26 -15.90 1.92 -1.10
N ALA A 27 -15.16 0.84 -1.41
CA ALA A 27 -15.35 0.06 -2.62
C ALA A 27 -16.71 -0.67 -2.65
N PHE A 28 -17.20 -1.16 -1.52
CA PHE A 28 -18.43 -1.97 -1.45
C PHE A 28 -19.70 -1.17 -1.15
N THR A 29 -19.59 0.05 -0.62
CA THR A 29 -20.77 0.83 -0.19
C THR A 29 -21.48 1.61 -1.32
N ASP A 30 -21.14 1.36 -2.59
CA ASP A 30 -21.60 2.13 -3.76
C ASP A 30 -21.54 3.67 -3.56
N ILE A 31 -20.64 4.10 -2.68
CA ILE A 31 -20.19 5.49 -2.53
C ILE A 31 -19.38 5.89 -3.77
N SER A 32 -19.21 4.99 -4.75
CA SER A 32 -18.67 5.23 -6.10
C SER A 32 -19.27 6.46 -6.80
N GLY A 33 -20.52 6.82 -6.48
CA GLY A 33 -21.16 8.06 -6.95
C GLY A 33 -20.63 9.34 -6.28
N ILE A 34 -20.08 9.25 -5.07
CA ILE A 34 -19.34 10.33 -4.42
C ILE A 34 -17.95 10.38 -5.06
N HIS A 35 -17.78 11.29 -6.00
CA HIS A 35 -16.47 11.60 -6.56
C HIS A 35 -15.52 12.01 -5.43
N ILE A 36 -14.60 11.11 -5.04
CA ILE A 36 -13.49 11.43 -4.13
C ILE A 36 -12.62 12.45 -4.86
N ARG A 37 -12.85 13.73 -4.55
CA ARG A 37 -12.15 14.84 -5.18
C ARG A 37 -10.80 15.02 -4.50
N SER A 38 -9.75 15.10 -5.32
CA SER A 38 -8.44 15.54 -4.84
C SER A 38 -8.40 17.06 -4.81
N SER A 39 -7.64 17.65 -3.90
CA SER A 39 -7.38 19.11 -3.89
C SER A 39 -6.75 19.63 -5.19
N CYS A 40 -6.16 18.76 -6.00
CA CYS A 40 -5.51 19.08 -7.27
C CYS A 40 -6.30 18.60 -8.50
N GLU A 41 -7.63 18.46 -8.38
CA GLU A 41 -8.46 18.00 -9.50
C GLU A 41 -8.42 19.00 -10.67
N GLY A 42 -8.27 18.48 -11.89
CA GLY A 42 -8.06 19.29 -13.10
C GLY A 42 -6.59 19.64 -13.41
N MET A 43 -5.66 19.52 -12.46
CA MET A 43 -4.24 19.81 -12.72
C MET A 43 -3.53 18.66 -13.46
N PRO A 44 -2.54 18.96 -14.33
CA PRO A 44 -1.71 17.94 -14.94
C PRO A 44 -1.00 17.08 -13.88
N ILE A 45 -0.82 15.79 -14.16
CA ILE A 45 -0.16 14.83 -13.25
C ILE A 45 1.26 15.27 -12.84
N GLN A 46 1.93 16.07 -13.68
CA GLN A 46 3.24 16.64 -13.39
C GLN A 46 3.24 17.54 -12.15
N TYR A 47 2.13 18.24 -11.87
CA TYR A 47 1.98 19.12 -10.70
C TYR A 47 1.40 18.40 -9.48
N CYS A 48 0.64 17.33 -9.68
CA CYS A 48 0.11 16.51 -8.59
C CYS A 48 0.23 15.02 -8.90
N ARG A 49 1.39 14.45 -8.57
CA ARG A 49 1.71 13.04 -8.83
C ARG A 49 0.95 12.06 -7.95
N SER A 50 0.43 12.50 -6.81
CA SER A 50 -0.41 11.68 -5.90
C SER A 50 -1.90 11.73 -6.23
N ARG A 51 -2.30 12.53 -7.23
CA ARG A 51 -3.69 12.66 -7.66
C ARG A 51 -4.26 11.30 -8.06
N GLY A 52 -5.48 11.00 -7.64
CA GLY A 52 -6.22 9.81 -8.10
C GLY A 52 -5.83 8.48 -7.47
N LEU A 53 -4.79 8.42 -6.61
CA LEU A 53 -4.34 7.17 -5.98
C LEU A 53 -5.49 6.45 -5.23
N THR A 54 -6.23 7.16 -4.39
CA THR A 54 -7.34 6.57 -3.63
C THR A 54 -8.44 6.02 -4.55
N ARG A 55 -8.77 6.74 -5.63
CA ARG A 55 -9.78 6.32 -6.62
C ARG A 55 -9.34 5.07 -7.36
N ASP A 56 -8.07 5.03 -7.76
CA ASP A 56 -7.50 3.87 -8.42
C ASP A 56 -7.45 2.68 -7.47
N PHE A 57 -7.12 2.87 -6.19
CA PHE A 57 -7.10 1.77 -5.21
C PHE A 57 -8.49 1.18 -5.00
N ILE A 58 -9.52 2.02 -4.94
CA ILE A 58 -10.93 1.59 -4.89
C ILE A 58 -11.28 0.81 -6.15
N SER A 59 -10.92 1.33 -7.33
CA SER A 59 -11.18 0.67 -8.62
C SER A 59 -10.48 -0.69 -8.72
N ILE A 60 -9.24 -0.80 -8.23
CA ILE A 60 -8.51 -2.08 -8.14
C ILE A 60 -9.25 -3.05 -7.21
N MET A 61 -9.75 -2.59 -6.06
CA MET A 61 -10.51 -3.45 -5.14
C MET A 61 -11.86 -3.90 -5.71
N GLN A 62 -12.51 -3.07 -6.53
CA GLN A 62 -13.80 -3.40 -7.16
C GLN A 62 -13.66 -4.31 -8.38
N LYS A 63 -12.70 -4.03 -9.26
CA LYS A 63 -12.61 -4.61 -10.61
C LYS A 63 -11.36 -5.47 -10.83
N GLY A 64 -10.40 -5.41 -9.91
CA GLY A 64 -9.10 -6.04 -10.08
C GLY A 64 -8.16 -5.27 -11.02
N TYR A 65 -6.91 -5.73 -11.12
CA TYR A 65 -5.86 -5.02 -11.86
C TYR A 65 -6.09 -4.91 -13.37
N SER A 66 -6.74 -5.90 -13.99
CA SER A 66 -6.93 -5.99 -15.45
C SER A 66 -8.06 -5.11 -15.99
N GLN A 67 -9.04 -4.79 -15.15
CA GLN A 67 -10.24 -4.03 -15.53
C GLN A 67 -10.22 -2.60 -14.96
N THR A 68 -9.17 -2.23 -14.23
CA THR A 68 -9.02 -0.90 -13.66
C THR A 68 -8.56 0.10 -14.72
N ILE A 69 -9.36 1.16 -14.90
CA ILE A 69 -8.92 2.35 -15.63
C ILE A 69 -8.14 3.21 -14.65
N TYR A 70 -6.81 3.23 -14.80
CA TYR A 70 -5.92 3.99 -13.94
C TYR A 70 -5.96 5.47 -14.29
N ILE A 71 -6.31 6.32 -13.32
CA ILE A 71 -6.17 7.77 -13.40
C ILE A 71 -4.70 8.15 -13.22
N ASN A 72 -3.99 7.41 -12.37
CA ASN A 72 -2.60 7.64 -12.03
C ASN A 72 -1.73 6.44 -12.47
N PRO A 73 -0.69 6.69 -13.29
CA PRO A 73 0.14 5.62 -13.85
C PRO A 73 0.97 4.87 -12.79
N TYR A 74 1.10 5.42 -11.58
CA TYR A 74 1.87 4.84 -10.49
C TYR A 74 1.03 4.03 -9.51
N SER A 75 -0.31 4.11 -9.60
CA SER A 75 -1.25 3.47 -8.67
C SER A 75 -1.01 1.99 -8.51
N GLN A 76 -0.82 1.26 -9.61
CA GLN A 76 -0.60 -0.18 -9.56
C GLN A 76 0.64 -0.53 -8.72
N ARG A 77 1.77 0.14 -8.95
CA ARG A 77 3.03 -0.13 -8.25
C ARG A 77 2.91 0.17 -6.75
N ILE A 78 2.32 1.31 -6.42
CA ILE A 78 2.16 1.76 -5.03
C ILE A 78 1.18 0.83 -4.29
N PHE A 79 0.08 0.45 -4.93
CA PHE A 79 -0.89 -0.48 -4.35
C PHE A 79 -0.26 -1.86 -4.09
N THR A 80 0.51 -2.38 -5.05
CA THR A 80 1.24 -3.65 -4.87
C THR A 80 2.26 -3.57 -3.73
N PHE A 81 2.95 -2.43 -3.55
CA PHE A 81 3.82 -2.22 -2.39
C PHE A 81 3.06 -2.35 -1.08
N PHE A 82 1.89 -1.71 -0.95
CA PHE A 82 1.08 -1.79 0.27
C PHE A 82 0.57 -3.21 0.54
N ILE A 83 0.17 -3.95 -0.50
CA ILE A 83 -0.22 -5.36 -0.36
C ILE A 83 0.97 -6.18 0.13
N TYR A 84 2.13 -6.03 -0.53
CA TYR A 84 3.34 -6.74 -0.15
C TYR A 84 3.71 -6.44 1.31
N ALA A 85 3.76 -5.17 1.68
CA ALA A 85 4.06 -4.74 3.04
C ALA A 85 3.06 -5.32 4.05
N PHE A 86 1.77 -5.37 3.72
CA PHE A 86 0.77 -5.95 4.62
C PHE A 86 0.99 -7.44 4.83
N VAL A 87 1.15 -8.19 3.74
CA VAL A 87 1.41 -9.63 3.78
C VAL A 87 2.70 -9.93 4.54
N THR A 88 3.79 -9.21 4.29
CA THR A 88 5.06 -9.46 4.98
C THR A 88 5.02 -9.11 6.47
N ARG A 89 4.22 -8.12 6.90
CA ARG A 89 4.05 -7.83 8.34
C ARG A 89 3.26 -8.93 9.05
N ILE A 90 2.23 -9.48 8.41
CA ILE A 90 1.49 -10.64 8.92
C ILE A 90 2.40 -11.87 8.99
N LEU A 91 3.08 -12.20 7.88
CA LEU A 91 3.99 -13.35 7.80
C LEU A 91 5.12 -13.22 8.82
N SER A 92 5.73 -12.04 8.96
CA SER A 92 6.76 -11.79 9.97
C SER A 92 6.24 -12.00 11.39
N THR A 93 5.01 -11.58 11.68
CA THR A 93 4.38 -11.78 12.99
C THR A 93 4.18 -13.27 13.30
N ILE A 94 3.77 -14.06 12.31
CA ILE A 94 3.54 -15.51 12.45
C ILE A 94 4.87 -16.28 12.48
N VAL A 95 5.70 -16.14 11.45
CA VAL A 95 6.95 -16.91 11.27
C VAL A 95 7.94 -16.66 12.39
N LEU A 96 8.02 -15.43 12.91
CA LEU A 96 9.01 -15.11 13.94
C LEU A 96 8.63 -15.62 15.32
N GLN A 97 7.39 -16.06 15.53
CA GLN A 97 7.06 -16.87 16.70
C GLN A 97 7.89 -18.16 16.73
N TRP A 98 8.25 -18.71 15.57
CA TRP A 98 8.91 -20.01 15.41
C TRP A 98 10.42 -19.90 15.12
N PHE A 99 10.84 -18.95 14.30
CA PHE A 99 12.25 -18.78 13.91
C PHE A 99 12.67 -17.31 13.97
N THR A 100 13.73 -16.96 14.70
CA THR A 100 14.24 -15.58 14.70
C THR A 100 15.73 -15.57 14.45
N SER A 101 16.15 -14.87 13.39
CA SER A 101 17.55 -14.65 13.06
C SER A 101 17.75 -13.21 12.60
N LYS A 102 18.90 -12.62 12.95
CA LYS A 102 19.31 -11.30 12.46
C LYS A 102 19.30 -11.23 10.92
N LYS A 103 19.54 -12.35 10.23
CA LYS A 103 19.50 -12.43 8.77
C LYS A 103 18.11 -12.17 8.19
N VAL A 104 17.06 -12.69 8.83
CA VAL A 104 15.67 -12.49 8.41
C VAL A 104 15.25 -11.03 8.58
N PHE A 105 15.67 -10.41 9.68
CA PHE A 105 15.44 -8.99 9.94
C PHE A 105 16.09 -8.09 8.88
N ILE A 106 17.38 -8.33 8.58
CA ILE A 106 18.10 -7.54 7.57
C ILE A 106 17.45 -7.72 6.20
N LEU A 107 17.13 -8.97 5.82
CA LEU A 107 16.48 -9.26 4.55
C LEU A 107 15.12 -8.56 4.43
N ASP A 108 14.28 -8.61 5.46
CA ASP A 108 12.97 -7.93 5.46
C ASP A 108 13.11 -6.42 5.22
N ILE A 109 14.01 -5.77 5.97
CA ILE A 109 14.26 -4.33 5.81
C ILE A 109 14.78 -4.03 4.41
N THR A 110 15.79 -4.77 3.95
CA THR A 110 16.38 -4.55 2.62
C THR A 110 15.33 -4.68 1.51
N VAL A 111 14.52 -5.75 1.54
CA VAL A 111 13.49 -5.97 0.53
C VAL A 111 12.40 -4.89 0.59
N LEU A 112 11.96 -4.52 1.80
CA LEU A 112 10.97 -3.46 1.96
C LEU A 112 11.49 -2.10 1.46
N THR A 113 12.74 -1.76 1.77
CA THR A 113 13.37 -0.52 1.31
C THR A 113 13.52 -0.49 -0.20
N LEU A 114 13.96 -1.59 -0.82
CA LEU A 114 14.08 -1.69 -2.28
C LEU A 114 12.71 -1.59 -2.98
N LEU A 115 11.69 -2.27 -2.44
CA LEU A 115 10.34 -2.19 -2.99
C LEU A 115 9.72 -0.80 -2.79
N PHE A 116 9.96 -0.16 -1.65
CA PHE A 116 9.55 1.22 -1.41
C PHE A 116 10.20 2.15 -2.43
N ALA A 117 11.53 2.05 -2.59
CA ALA A 117 12.26 2.83 -3.58
C ALA A 117 11.67 2.59 -4.97
N TYR A 118 11.52 1.35 -5.41
CA TYR A 118 10.95 1.03 -6.72
C TYR A 118 9.52 1.59 -6.93
N ALA A 119 8.64 1.43 -5.94
CA ALA A 119 7.25 1.85 -6.06
C ALA A 119 7.08 3.38 -6.03
N PHE A 120 7.85 4.07 -5.19
CA PHE A 120 7.73 5.52 -4.97
C PHE A 120 8.76 6.36 -5.74
N PHE A 121 9.75 5.76 -6.40
CA PHE A 121 10.74 6.47 -7.22
C PHE A 121 10.12 7.51 -8.17
N PRO A 122 9.05 7.18 -8.93
CA PRO A 122 8.45 8.15 -9.84
C PRO A 122 7.74 9.30 -9.13
N LEU A 123 7.36 9.09 -7.87
CA LEU A 123 6.72 10.11 -7.03
C LEU A 123 7.75 11.06 -6.40
N LEU A 124 8.98 10.58 -6.15
CA LEU A 124 10.02 11.30 -5.41
C LEU A 124 10.95 12.15 -6.29
N LEU A 125 11.30 11.69 -7.49
CA LEU A 125 12.28 12.34 -8.37
C LEU A 125 11.64 13.33 -9.34
N GLY A 126 10.65 14.07 -8.84
CA GLY A 126 9.57 14.50 -9.68
C GLY A 126 8.87 15.77 -9.30
#